data_AF-A0A932UYW6-F1
#
_entry.id   AF-A0A932UYW6-F1
#
_cell.length_a   1.000
_cell.length_b   1.000
_cell.length_c   1.000
_cell.angle_alpha   90.00
_cell.angle_beta   90.00
_cell.angle_gamma   90.00
#
_symmetry.space_group_name_H-M   'P 1'
#
loop_
_entity.id
_entity.type
_entity.pdbx_description
1 polymer ?
#
loop_
_entity_poly.entity_id
_entity_poly.type
_entity_poly.pdbx_seq_one_letter_code
_entity_poly.pdbx_strand_id
1 'polypeptide(L)'
;MSINHRLLRSAREFYRRLPVPLRWKQHYLLPTIFRLTGGYFRGTGAYQKWISERNTPQFDHLADTYYRQLMSNGNLAFKLQDHTPKISIIILSFGQSKYTLACLQSVSVHTAPAPPFEVLVFDNGSSAEHLERIEKYSSSLCLLRSEENLGFAKGCNAAAAHARGEYLLFLNNDTLVTPGWLTALLHVMQAHADAGIVGPKLMYADGTLQEAGAKVLQDGHVEQRGKADDAHRPIYNRCEAVPYCTGAAILVRRDIFRAVDGFDESYAPAYYEDADLCFKFRQAGYETYYSPDALVIHREGGTSQSMWGDSGVAAVVERNRLRFLGKWKGELQQHAKKSR
;
A
#
# COMPACT_ATOMS: atom_id res chain seq x y z
N MET A 1 -14.61 -1.71 -18.83
CA MET A 1 -14.76 -2.02 -20.27
C MET A 1 -13.92 -3.26 -20.53
N SER A 2 -14.56 -4.43 -20.64
CA SER A 2 -13.82 -5.65 -20.96
C SER A 2 -13.35 -5.60 -22.40
N ILE A 3 -12.09 -5.96 -22.61
CA ILE A 3 -11.62 -6.24 -23.97
C ILE A 3 -12.15 -7.60 -24.37
N ASN A 4 -12.88 -7.64 -25.48
CA ASN A 4 -13.21 -8.87 -26.19
C ASN A 4 -11.92 -9.71 -26.35
N HIS A 5 -11.88 -10.92 -25.78
CA HIS A 5 -10.70 -11.81 -25.85
C HIS A 5 -10.18 -12.02 -27.28
N ARG A 6 -11.04 -11.89 -28.30
CA ARG A 6 -10.64 -11.90 -29.72
C ARG A 6 -9.79 -10.68 -30.09
N LEU A 7 -10.15 -9.48 -29.62
CA LEU A 7 -9.41 -8.24 -29.83
C LEU A 7 -8.01 -8.29 -29.20
N LEU A 8 -7.87 -8.82 -27.98
CA LEU A 8 -6.55 -9.04 -27.36
C LEU A 8 -5.70 -10.04 -28.13
N ARG A 9 -6.32 -11.12 -28.64
CA ARG A 9 -5.62 -12.14 -29.44
C ARG A 9 -5.18 -11.55 -30.79
N SER A 10 -6.05 -10.83 -31.47
CA SER A 10 -5.75 -10.11 -32.71
C SER A 10 -4.69 -9.03 -32.51
N ALA A 11 -4.74 -8.26 -31.42
CA ALA A 11 -3.73 -7.25 -31.09
C ALA A 11 -2.36 -7.89 -30.81
N ARG A 12 -2.32 -9.02 -30.09
CA ARG A 12 -1.08 -9.80 -29.89
C ARG A 12 -0.51 -10.33 -31.20
N GLU A 13 -1.37 -10.82 -32.09
CA GLU A 13 -0.96 -11.36 -33.37
C GLU A 13 -0.45 -10.26 -34.31
N PHE A 14 -1.14 -9.12 -34.35
CA PHE A 14 -0.68 -7.91 -35.04
C PHE A 14 0.65 -7.41 -34.48
N TYR A 15 0.79 -7.33 -33.15
CA TYR A 15 2.04 -6.98 -32.47
C TYR A 15 3.20 -7.90 -32.89
N ARG A 16 2.96 -9.23 -32.99
CA ARG A 16 3.97 -10.18 -33.46
C ARG A 16 4.35 -9.94 -34.93
N ARG A 17 3.36 -9.66 -35.79
CA ARG A 17 3.54 -9.48 -37.24
C ARG A 17 4.12 -8.12 -37.66
N LEU A 18 4.10 -7.10 -36.80
CA LEU A 18 4.69 -5.79 -37.10
C LEU A 18 6.18 -5.94 -37.54
N PRO A 19 6.63 -5.38 -38.66
CA PRO A 19 8.00 -5.53 -39.16
C PRO A 19 8.97 -4.57 -38.45
N VAL A 20 8.93 -4.55 -37.11
CA VAL A 20 9.74 -3.70 -36.25
C VAL A 20 10.61 -4.61 -35.38
N PRO A 21 11.91 -4.29 -35.15
CA PRO A 21 12.76 -5.11 -34.30
C PRO A 21 12.14 -5.34 -32.92
N LEU A 22 12.28 -6.54 -32.37
CA LEU A 22 11.68 -6.89 -31.08
C LEU A 22 12.07 -5.91 -29.96
N ARG A 23 13.34 -5.47 -29.95
CA ARG A 23 13.84 -4.44 -29.02
C ARG A 23 13.08 -3.12 -29.14
N TRP A 24 12.81 -2.67 -30.36
CA TRP A 24 12.02 -1.45 -30.60
C TRP A 24 10.57 -1.60 -30.16
N LYS A 25 9.96 -2.76 -30.44
CA LYS A 25 8.60 -3.04 -29.99
C LYS A 25 8.49 -3.05 -28.46
N GLN A 26 9.48 -3.62 -27.78
CA GLN A 26 9.53 -3.69 -26.31
C GLN A 26 9.86 -2.35 -25.65
N HIS A 27 10.80 -1.57 -26.20
CA HIS A 27 11.24 -0.30 -25.60
C HIS A 27 10.36 0.91 -25.96
N TYR A 28 9.73 0.93 -27.15
CA TYR A 28 9.02 2.13 -27.62
C TYR A 28 7.53 1.87 -27.87
N LEU A 29 7.18 0.81 -28.58
CA LEU A 29 5.79 0.57 -28.99
C LEU A 29 4.90 0.14 -27.82
N LEU A 30 5.29 -0.90 -27.08
CA LEU A 30 4.54 -1.42 -25.92
C LEU A 30 4.35 -0.35 -24.83
N PRO A 31 5.38 0.40 -24.40
CA PRO A 31 5.20 1.47 -23.42
C PRO A 31 4.27 2.58 -23.89
N THR A 32 4.27 2.91 -25.19
CA THR A 32 3.36 3.91 -25.76
C THR A 32 1.92 3.40 -25.75
N ILE A 33 1.70 2.14 -26.15
CA ILE A 33 0.38 1.48 -26.08
C ILE A 33 -0.09 1.42 -24.63
N PHE A 34 0.74 0.99 -23.69
CA PHE A 34 0.38 0.91 -22.27
C PHE A 34 0.14 2.28 -21.63
N ARG A 35 0.79 3.35 -22.09
CA ARG A 35 0.45 4.71 -21.65
C ARG A 35 -0.90 5.19 -22.19
N LEU A 36 -1.16 4.99 -23.48
CA LEU A 36 -2.38 5.48 -24.13
C LEU A 36 -3.62 4.62 -23.85
N THR A 37 -3.42 3.32 -23.65
CA THR A 37 -4.48 2.31 -23.58
C THR A 37 -4.32 1.36 -22.41
N GLY A 38 -3.47 1.69 -21.43
CA GLY A 38 -3.18 0.85 -20.26
C GLY A 38 -4.42 0.44 -19.47
N GLY A 39 -5.45 1.28 -19.49
CA GLY A 39 -6.76 0.98 -18.91
C GLY A 39 -7.35 -0.36 -19.35
N TYR A 40 -7.06 -0.79 -20.57
CA TYR A 40 -7.50 -2.06 -21.15
C TYR A 40 -6.64 -3.26 -20.71
N PHE A 41 -5.34 -3.03 -20.46
CA PHE A 41 -4.40 -4.08 -20.07
C PHE A 41 -4.28 -4.26 -18.54
N ARG A 42 -5.04 -3.49 -17.75
CA ARG A 42 -5.15 -3.66 -16.29
C ARG A 42 -5.48 -5.13 -15.96
N GLY A 43 -4.69 -5.72 -15.07
CA GLY A 43 -4.83 -7.13 -14.67
C GLY A 43 -4.01 -8.13 -15.48
N THR A 44 -3.31 -7.72 -16.55
CA THR A 44 -2.37 -8.61 -17.24
C THR A 44 -0.98 -8.56 -16.59
N GLY A 45 -0.31 -9.71 -16.46
CA GLY A 45 1.05 -9.76 -15.90
C GLY A 45 2.07 -8.92 -16.68
N ALA A 46 1.90 -8.80 -18.00
CA ALA A 46 2.76 -7.96 -18.84
C ALA A 46 2.61 -6.45 -18.51
N TYR A 47 1.39 -5.99 -18.20
CA TYR A 47 1.16 -4.61 -17.82
C TYR A 47 1.68 -4.31 -16.40
N GLN A 48 1.48 -5.24 -15.46
CA GLN A 48 2.03 -5.12 -14.10
C GLN A 48 3.57 -5.09 -14.12
N LYS A 49 4.19 -5.97 -14.91
CA LYS A 49 5.63 -5.99 -15.10
C LYS A 49 6.14 -4.67 -15.71
N TRP A 50 5.46 -4.14 -16.72
CA TRP A 50 5.83 -2.85 -17.31
C TRP A 50 5.75 -1.70 -16.31
N ILE A 51 4.71 -1.65 -15.45
CA ILE A 51 4.61 -0.67 -14.37
C ILE A 51 5.81 -0.82 -13.41
N SER A 52 6.09 -2.04 -12.95
CA SER A 52 7.18 -2.31 -12.00
C SER A 52 8.56 -1.93 -12.56
N GLU A 53 8.88 -2.35 -13.79
CA GLU A 53 10.14 -2.02 -14.47
C GLU A 53 10.31 -0.51 -14.67
N ARG A 54 9.20 0.20 -14.90
CA ARG A 54 9.20 1.65 -15.09
C ARG A 54 9.36 2.41 -13.78
N ASN A 55 8.89 1.91 -12.64
CA ASN A 55 8.77 2.66 -11.39
C ASN A 55 9.83 2.33 -10.34
N THR A 56 10.35 1.11 -10.36
CA THR A 56 11.33 0.65 -9.35
C THR A 56 12.59 1.51 -9.32
N PRO A 57 13.26 1.81 -10.45
CA PRO A 57 14.50 2.60 -10.41
C PRO A 57 14.32 4.02 -9.85
N GLN A 58 13.17 4.65 -10.11
CA GLN A 58 12.85 6.00 -9.66
C GLN A 58 12.54 6.00 -8.17
N PHE A 59 11.78 4.99 -7.70
CA PHE A 59 11.56 4.83 -6.27
C PHE A 59 12.89 4.60 -5.55
N ASP A 60 13.73 3.69 -6.06
CA ASP A 60 15.01 3.37 -5.45
C ASP A 60 15.92 4.61 -5.37
N HIS A 61 15.89 5.48 -6.39
CA HIS A 61 16.59 6.77 -6.38
C HIS A 61 16.05 7.75 -5.32
N LEU A 62 14.73 7.88 -5.19
CA LEU A 62 14.11 8.71 -4.15
C LEU A 62 14.43 8.16 -2.75
N ALA A 63 14.30 6.85 -2.55
CA ALA A 63 14.60 6.19 -1.29
C ALA A 63 16.08 6.35 -0.92
N ASP A 64 17.00 6.26 -1.89
CA ASP A 64 18.43 6.51 -1.68
C ASP A 64 18.71 7.94 -1.24
N THR A 65 17.95 8.92 -1.74
CA THR A 65 18.07 10.32 -1.33
C THR A 65 17.72 10.49 0.15
N TYR A 66 16.57 9.97 0.60
CA TYR A 66 16.19 10.00 2.01
C TYR A 66 17.15 9.20 2.89
N TYR A 67 17.57 8.02 2.44
CA TYR A 67 18.53 7.20 3.16
C TYR A 67 19.85 7.96 3.38
N ARG A 68 20.43 8.56 2.34
CA ARG A 68 21.66 9.36 2.45
C ARG A 68 21.48 10.58 3.34
N GLN A 69 20.32 11.24 3.27
CA GLN A 69 20.00 12.36 4.17
C GLN A 69 20.03 11.91 5.64
N LEU A 70 19.42 10.76 5.97
CA LEU A 70 19.47 10.22 7.32
C LEU A 70 20.88 9.83 7.74
N MET A 71 21.67 9.22 6.85
CA MET A 71 23.07 8.87 7.14
C MET A 71 23.93 10.12 7.39
N SER A 72 23.62 11.23 6.72
CA SER A 72 24.33 12.51 6.92
C SER A 72 23.90 13.24 8.19
N ASN A 73 22.60 13.26 8.51
CA ASN A 73 22.07 13.96 9.67
C ASN A 73 22.31 13.18 10.98
N GLY A 74 22.35 11.85 10.89
CA GLY A 74 22.60 10.95 12.01
C GLY A 74 21.44 10.79 12.99
N ASN A 75 20.32 11.49 12.80
CA ASN A 75 19.17 11.41 13.69
C ASN A 75 17.83 11.43 12.95
N LEU A 76 16.82 10.80 13.57
CA LEU A 76 15.42 11.01 13.23
C LEU A 76 14.88 12.08 14.18
N ALA A 77 14.15 13.07 13.65
CA ALA A 77 13.59 14.15 14.45
C ALA A 77 12.30 13.75 15.20
N PHE A 78 12.12 12.46 15.46
CA PHE A 78 11.05 11.97 16.33
C PHE A 78 11.48 12.22 17.77
N LYS A 79 10.69 13.01 18.51
CA LYS A 79 10.80 13.00 19.97
C LYS A 79 9.79 11.99 20.48
N LEU A 80 10.25 10.97 21.20
CA LEU A 80 9.38 10.18 22.06
C LEU A 80 8.74 11.17 23.04
N GLN A 81 7.45 11.46 22.84
CA GLN A 81 6.74 12.39 23.71
C GLN A 81 6.27 11.64 24.96
N ASP A 82 6.47 12.26 26.13
CA ASP A 82 5.94 11.76 27.41
C ASP A 82 4.41 11.85 27.49
N HIS A 83 3.79 12.62 26.58
CA HIS A 83 2.35 12.74 26.44
C HIS A 83 1.77 11.54 25.68
N THR A 84 0.51 11.19 25.97
CA THR A 84 -0.21 10.15 25.22
C THR A 84 -0.28 10.54 23.74
N PRO A 85 0.31 9.76 22.82
CA PRO A 85 0.25 10.08 21.40
C PRO A 85 -1.19 10.02 20.91
N LYS A 86 -1.55 10.88 19.96
CA LYS A 86 -2.83 10.79 19.25
C LYS A 86 -2.78 9.70 18.18
N ILE A 87 -1.62 9.50 17.56
CA ILE A 87 -1.42 8.57 16.44
C ILE A 87 -0.22 7.66 16.72
N SER A 88 -0.38 6.36 16.50
CA SER A 88 0.76 5.41 16.46
C SER A 88 1.02 4.99 15.01
N ILE A 89 2.16 5.40 14.46
CA ILE A 89 2.62 4.97 13.14
C ILE A 89 3.30 3.62 13.30
N ILE A 90 2.79 2.60 12.63
CA ILE A 90 3.26 1.22 12.70
C ILE A 90 3.89 0.85 11.36
N ILE A 91 5.19 0.55 11.39
CA ILE A 91 5.95 0.12 10.22
C ILE A 91 6.42 -1.30 10.44
N LEU A 92 5.89 -2.22 9.63
CA LEU A 92 6.37 -3.60 9.59
C LEU A 92 7.62 -3.66 8.71
N SER A 93 8.71 -4.23 9.21
CA SER A 93 9.99 -4.34 8.51
C SER A 93 10.39 -5.81 8.37
N PHE A 94 10.75 -6.24 7.17
CA PHE A 94 11.33 -7.57 6.93
C PHE A 94 12.46 -7.47 5.90
N GLY A 95 13.70 -7.52 6.40
CA GLY A 95 14.88 -7.19 5.62
C GLY A 95 14.83 -5.76 5.06
N GLN A 96 15.60 -5.51 4.01
CA GLN A 96 15.54 -4.27 3.22
C GLN A 96 15.65 -2.98 4.06
N SER A 97 16.44 -2.99 5.14
CA SER A 97 16.52 -1.88 6.11
C SER A 97 16.84 -0.52 5.50
N LYS A 98 17.44 -0.46 4.29
CA LYS A 98 17.57 0.80 3.52
C LYS A 98 16.21 1.46 3.22
N TYR A 99 15.21 0.70 2.79
CA TYR A 99 13.87 1.24 2.54
C TYR A 99 13.21 1.64 3.85
N THR A 100 13.29 0.82 4.90
CA THR A 100 12.77 1.16 6.23
C THR A 100 13.34 2.49 6.73
N LEU A 101 14.66 2.69 6.62
CA LEU A 101 15.33 3.92 7.02
C LEU A 101 14.96 5.12 6.13
N ALA A 102 14.77 4.92 4.83
CA ALA A 102 14.28 5.96 3.93
C ALA A 102 12.82 6.38 4.26
N CYS A 103 11.96 5.40 4.54
CA CYS A 103 10.59 5.61 4.99
C CYS A 103 10.56 6.42 6.29
N LEU A 104 11.31 5.99 7.32
CA LEU A 104 11.44 6.71 8.59
C LEU A 104 11.94 8.15 8.37
N GLN A 105 12.93 8.35 7.50
CA GLN A 105 13.40 9.70 7.20
C GLN A 105 12.31 10.56 6.53
N SER A 106 11.55 10.01 5.59
CA SER A 106 10.45 10.74 4.96
C SER A 106 9.36 11.13 5.99
N VAL A 107 9.04 10.22 6.92
CA VAL A 107 8.12 10.50 8.04
C VAL A 107 8.69 11.60 8.93
N SER A 108 9.99 11.56 9.24
CA SER A 108 10.67 12.58 10.05
C SER A 108 10.64 13.97 9.41
N VAL A 109 10.70 14.06 8.08
CA VAL A 109 10.77 15.34 7.36
C VAL A 109 9.37 15.92 7.11
N HIS A 110 8.38 15.08 6.82
CA HIS A 110 7.11 15.55 6.22
C HIS A 110 5.90 15.51 7.14
N THR A 111 6.02 14.94 8.34
CA THR A 111 4.87 14.76 9.23
C THR A 111 4.50 16.06 9.96
N ALA A 112 5.46 16.95 10.22
CA ALA A 112 5.15 18.22 10.86
C ALA A 112 4.50 19.22 9.88
N PRO A 113 3.49 19.99 10.30
CA PRO A 113 2.81 19.95 11.61
C PRO A 113 1.74 18.83 11.67
N ALA A 114 1.75 18.05 12.76
CA ALA A 114 0.74 17.04 13.09
C ALA A 114 0.55 16.96 14.61
N PRO A 115 -0.57 16.39 15.10
CA PRO A 115 -0.71 16.07 16.53
C PRO A 115 0.41 15.14 17.03
N PRO A 116 0.61 15.04 18.36
CA PRO A 116 1.56 14.10 18.94
C PRO A 116 1.41 12.70 18.36
N PHE A 117 2.51 12.12 17.91
CA PHE A 117 2.55 10.77 17.37
C PHE A 117 3.76 10.02 17.90
N GLU A 118 3.68 8.69 17.85
CA GLU A 118 4.81 7.79 18.05
C GLU A 118 5.05 6.94 16.82
N VAL A 119 6.25 6.40 16.70
CA VAL A 119 6.63 5.48 15.61
C VAL A 119 7.05 4.15 16.22
N LEU A 120 6.37 3.09 15.81
CA LEU A 120 6.69 1.71 16.13
C LEU A 120 7.24 1.05 14.87
N VAL A 121 8.42 0.47 14.97
CA VAL A 121 8.98 -0.40 13.93
C VAL A 121 8.93 -1.82 14.47
N PHE A 122 8.22 -2.70 13.78
CA PHE A 122 8.19 -4.12 14.10
C PHE A 122 9.09 -4.87 13.12
N ASP A 123 10.25 -5.30 13.59
CA ASP A 123 11.14 -6.18 12.83
C ASP A 123 10.59 -7.61 12.82
N ASN A 124 10.22 -8.09 11.65
CA ASN A 124 9.48 -9.33 11.43
C ASN A 124 10.43 -10.49 11.12
N GLY A 125 11.47 -10.69 11.92
CA GLY A 125 12.46 -11.74 11.73
C GLY A 125 13.52 -11.43 10.67
N SER A 126 14.04 -10.20 10.64
CA SER A 126 15.14 -9.84 9.74
C SER A 126 16.47 -10.46 10.18
N SER A 127 17.47 -10.47 9.28
CA SER A 127 18.85 -10.79 9.67
C SER A 127 19.43 -9.75 10.64
N ALA A 128 20.43 -10.14 11.43
CA ALA A 128 21.13 -9.26 12.36
C ALA A 128 21.64 -7.97 11.70
N GLU A 129 22.19 -8.06 10.48
CA GLU A 129 22.67 -6.89 9.72
C GLU A 129 21.56 -5.84 9.49
N HIS A 130 20.35 -6.28 9.15
CA HIS A 130 19.23 -5.37 8.91
C HIS A 130 18.72 -4.76 10.21
N LEU A 131 18.63 -5.56 11.26
CA LEU A 131 18.19 -5.14 12.58
C LEU A 131 19.14 -4.09 13.19
N GLU A 132 20.45 -4.35 13.18
CA GLU A 132 21.48 -3.45 13.70
C GLU A 132 21.42 -2.05 13.06
N ARG A 133 21.04 -1.97 11.78
CA ARG A 133 20.90 -0.68 11.08
C ARG A 133 19.73 0.14 11.61
N ILE A 134 18.63 -0.50 12.01
CA ILE A 134 17.44 0.18 12.56
C ILE A 134 17.65 0.49 14.05
N GLU A 135 18.29 -0.41 14.80
CA GLU A 135 18.53 -0.30 16.24
C GLU A 135 19.31 0.97 16.64
N LYS A 136 20.16 1.49 15.75
CA LYS A 136 20.84 2.79 15.90
C LYS A 136 19.90 3.96 16.20
N TYR A 137 18.64 3.85 15.81
CA TYR A 137 17.63 4.89 15.96
C TYR A 137 16.58 4.57 17.03
N SER A 138 16.76 3.50 17.81
CA SER A 138 15.83 3.05 18.86
C SER A 138 15.59 4.06 19.98
N SER A 139 16.43 5.09 20.13
CA SER A 139 16.16 6.22 21.03
C SER A 139 15.05 7.15 20.54
N SER A 140 14.69 7.09 19.26
CA SER A 140 13.70 7.95 18.60
C SER A 140 12.41 7.21 18.24
N LEU A 141 12.38 5.88 18.36
CA LEU A 141 11.26 5.03 17.96
C LEU A 141 11.12 3.82 18.88
N CYS A 142 9.94 3.19 18.90
CA CYS A 142 9.74 1.92 19.58
C CYS A 142 10.09 0.77 18.62
N LEU A 143 11.22 0.10 18.86
CA LEU A 143 11.64 -1.06 18.06
C LEU A 143 11.17 -2.36 18.72
N LEU A 144 10.25 -3.06 18.06
CA LEU A 144 9.75 -4.38 18.43
C LEU A 144 10.35 -5.43 17.48
N ARG A 145 10.50 -6.67 17.95
CA ARG A 145 11.22 -7.72 17.21
C ARG A 145 10.49 -9.05 17.33
N SER A 146 10.48 -9.81 16.24
CA SER A 146 10.07 -11.21 16.17
C SER A 146 11.28 -12.06 15.76
N GLU A 147 11.37 -13.29 16.27
CA GLU A 147 12.42 -14.24 15.87
C GLU A 147 12.18 -14.81 14.46
N GLU A 148 10.92 -14.87 14.04
CA GLU A 148 10.49 -15.41 12.75
C GLU A 148 9.62 -14.40 11.97
N ASN A 149 9.49 -14.64 10.67
CA ASN A 149 8.59 -13.86 9.81
C ASN A 149 7.14 -14.31 10.01
N LEU A 150 6.36 -13.49 10.69
CA LEU A 150 4.95 -13.74 11.02
C LEU A 150 3.98 -13.47 9.85
N GLY A 151 4.49 -12.98 8.72
CA GLY A 151 3.65 -12.41 7.66
C GLY A 151 3.11 -11.03 8.04
N PHE A 152 2.29 -10.45 7.14
CA PHE A 152 1.83 -9.07 7.27
C PHE A 152 0.80 -8.89 8.39
N ALA A 153 -0.29 -9.65 8.35
CA ALA A 153 -1.42 -9.50 9.28
C ALA A 153 -1.00 -9.71 10.75
N LYS A 154 -0.35 -10.84 11.05
CA LYS A 154 0.10 -11.18 12.40
C LYS A 154 1.17 -10.21 12.91
N GLY A 155 2.11 -9.78 12.05
CA GLY A 155 3.11 -8.77 12.41
C GLY A 155 2.50 -7.40 12.74
N CYS A 156 1.52 -6.95 11.93
CA CYS A 156 0.79 -5.70 12.18
C CYS A 156 -0.04 -5.77 13.46
N ASN A 157 -0.76 -6.89 13.71
CA ASN A 157 -1.52 -7.11 14.94
C ASN A 157 -0.61 -7.09 16.18
N ALA A 158 0.53 -7.77 16.12
CA ALA A 158 1.52 -7.80 17.20
C ALA A 158 2.03 -6.39 17.51
N ALA A 159 2.38 -5.61 16.49
CA ALA A 159 2.81 -4.22 16.66
C ALA A 159 1.69 -3.32 17.23
N ALA A 160 0.45 -3.48 16.75
CA ALA A 160 -0.72 -2.72 17.21
C ALA A 160 -1.06 -2.95 18.68
N ALA A 161 -0.69 -4.10 19.26
CA ALA A 161 -0.86 -4.37 20.69
C ALA A 161 -0.03 -3.41 21.58
N HIS A 162 1.10 -2.91 21.09
CA HIS A 162 1.99 -1.98 21.80
C HIS A 162 1.66 -0.50 21.53
N ALA A 163 0.79 -0.21 20.57
CA ALA A 163 0.45 1.15 20.16
C ALA A 163 -0.43 1.88 21.19
N ARG A 164 -0.04 3.10 21.55
CA ARG A 164 -0.72 3.94 22.56
C ARG A 164 -1.70 4.96 21.96
N GLY A 165 -1.59 5.25 20.67
CA GLY A 165 -2.39 6.20 19.91
C GLY A 165 -3.88 5.90 19.88
N GLU A 166 -4.71 6.94 19.79
CA GLU A 166 -6.14 6.81 19.50
C GLU A 166 -6.39 6.26 18.09
N TYR A 167 -5.53 6.64 17.15
CA TYR A 167 -5.50 6.11 15.80
C TYR A 167 -4.24 5.27 15.57
N LEU A 168 -4.38 4.22 14.77
CA LEU A 168 -3.28 3.43 14.27
C LEU A 168 -3.06 3.75 12.80
N LEU A 169 -1.81 4.03 12.41
CA LEU A 169 -1.44 4.26 11.03
C LEU A 169 -0.51 3.15 10.58
N PHE A 170 -1.02 2.18 9.85
CA PHE A 170 -0.20 1.14 9.25
C PHE A 170 0.47 1.71 8.00
N LEU A 171 1.79 1.59 7.91
CA LEU A 171 2.60 2.13 6.82
C LEU A 171 3.65 1.10 6.41
N ASN A 172 3.68 0.73 5.12
CA ASN A 172 4.70 -0.18 4.60
C ASN A 172 6.09 0.48 4.64
N ASN A 173 7.12 -0.33 4.89
CA ASN A 173 8.51 0.16 4.96
C ASN A 173 9.09 0.60 3.61
N ASP A 174 8.44 0.26 2.50
CA ASP A 174 8.79 0.64 1.13
C ASP A 174 7.88 1.76 0.59
N THR A 175 7.56 2.71 1.48
CA THR A 175 6.84 3.94 1.19
C THR A 175 7.67 5.19 1.49
N LEU A 176 7.35 6.28 0.81
CA LEU A 176 7.85 7.62 1.08
C LEU A 176 6.65 8.56 1.22
N VAL A 177 6.51 9.19 2.38
CA VAL A 177 5.43 10.13 2.64
C VAL A 177 5.79 11.54 2.16
N THR A 178 4.79 12.41 2.02
CA THR A 178 4.96 13.77 1.47
C THR A 178 4.39 14.83 2.43
N PRO A 179 4.70 16.13 2.26
CA PRO A 179 4.24 17.16 3.18
C PRO A 179 2.72 17.13 3.39
N GLY A 180 2.28 17.19 4.66
CA GLY A 180 0.87 17.28 5.02
C GLY A 180 0.07 15.97 4.96
N TRP A 181 0.70 14.86 4.57
CA TRP A 181 0.04 13.56 4.39
C TRP A 181 -0.79 13.12 5.61
N LEU A 182 -0.21 13.17 6.82
CA LEU A 182 -0.84 12.67 8.03
C LEU A 182 -2.01 13.56 8.46
N THR A 183 -1.83 14.87 8.36
CA THR A 183 -2.86 15.86 8.68
C THR A 183 -4.05 15.74 7.73
N ALA A 184 -3.82 15.46 6.44
CA ALA A 184 -4.88 15.21 5.47
C ALA A 184 -5.66 13.91 5.75
N LEU A 185 -4.99 12.83 6.19
CA LEU A 185 -5.67 11.60 6.62
C LEU A 185 -6.52 11.85 7.86
N LEU A 186 -5.95 12.53 8.86
CA LEU A 186 -6.64 12.83 10.11
C LEU A 186 -7.84 13.77 9.90
N HIS A 187 -7.71 14.75 9.01
CA HIS A 187 -8.79 15.67 8.67
C HIS A 187 -10.03 14.91 8.18
N VAL A 188 -9.85 13.94 7.26
CA VAL A 188 -10.96 13.10 6.78
C VAL A 188 -11.54 12.24 7.92
N MET A 189 -10.68 11.63 8.74
CA MET A 189 -11.09 10.83 9.90
C MET A 189 -11.95 11.62 10.92
N GLN A 190 -11.73 12.92 11.01
CA GLN A 190 -12.45 13.82 11.92
C GLN A 190 -13.68 14.47 11.28
N ALA A 191 -13.64 14.73 9.97
CA ALA A 191 -14.73 15.36 9.23
C ALA A 191 -15.92 14.40 9.02
N HIS A 192 -15.67 13.09 9.01
CA HIS A 192 -16.67 12.06 8.79
C HIS A 192 -16.84 11.21 10.06
N ALA A 193 -17.98 11.34 10.73
CA ALA A 193 -18.24 10.63 12.00
C ALA A 193 -18.27 9.10 11.83
N ASP A 194 -18.64 8.64 10.63
CA ASP A 194 -18.67 7.24 10.19
C ASP A 194 -17.31 6.76 9.65
N ALA A 195 -16.30 7.61 9.51
CA ALA A 195 -14.97 7.16 9.07
C ALA A 195 -14.31 6.29 10.13
N GLY A 196 -14.08 5.02 9.77
CA GLY A 196 -13.29 4.08 10.56
C GLY A 196 -11.90 3.83 9.99
N ILE A 197 -11.76 3.93 8.66
CA ILE A 197 -10.51 3.77 7.93
C ILE A 197 -10.36 4.93 6.93
N VAL A 198 -9.15 5.48 6.81
CA VAL A 198 -8.80 6.46 5.77
C VAL A 198 -7.50 6.06 5.09
N GLY A 199 -7.53 5.91 3.77
CA GLY A 199 -6.35 5.68 2.94
C GLY A 199 -5.94 6.92 2.12
N PRO A 200 -4.65 7.09 1.81
CA PRO A 200 -4.16 8.19 0.99
C PRO A 200 -4.32 7.88 -0.51
N LYS A 201 -3.96 8.86 -1.33
CA LYS A 201 -3.61 8.65 -2.73
C LYS A 201 -2.21 8.06 -2.81
N LEU A 202 -2.16 6.80 -3.24
CA LEU A 202 -0.91 6.12 -3.51
C LEU A 202 -0.42 6.51 -4.90
N MET A 203 0.85 6.90 -4.97
CA MET A 203 1.52 7.34 -6.17
C MET A 203 2.69 6.42 -6.48
N TYR A 204 2.95 6.21 -7.76
CA TYR A 204 4.24 5.70 -8.19
C TYR A 204 5.27 6.84 -8.23
N ALA A 205 6.54 6.48 -8.11
CA ALA A 205 7.65 7.44 -8.12
C ALA A 205 7.80 8.22 -9.44
N ASP A 206 7.20 7.73 -10.54
CA ASP A 206 7.16 8.42 -11.82
C ASP A 206 6.02 9.44 -11.96
N GLY A 207 5.24 9.65 -10.89
CA GLY A 207 4.12 10.58 -10.85
C GLY A 207 2.79 10.02 -11.36
N THR A 208 2.74 8.76 -11.82
CA THR A 208 1.47 8.12 -12.16
C THR A 208 0.73 7.62 -10.92
N LEU A 209 -0.60 7.56 -11.00
CA LEU A 209 -1.44 7.11 -9.90
C LEU A 209 -1.25 5.61 -9.67
N GLN A 210 -1.01 5.18 -8.43
CA GLN A 210 -1.07 3.78 -8.06
C GLN A 210 -2.48 3.41 -7.62
N GLU A 211 -3.07 4.21 -6.72
CA GLU A 211 -4.38 3.94 -6.15
C GLU A 211 -5.03 5.23 -5.65
N ALA A 212 -6.30 5.44 -6.00
CA ALA A 212 -7.16 6.45 -5.42
C ALA A 212 -8.29 5.76 -4.62
N GLY A 213 -7.96 4.90 -3.66
CA GLY A 213 -8.86 3.86 -3.16
C GLY A 213 -9.08 2.73 -4.18
N ALA A 214 -9.84 1.70 -3.81
CA ALA A 214 -9.97 0.52 -4.63
C ALA A 214 -11.40 -0.05 -4.65
N LYS A 215 -11.69 -0.81 -5.71
CA LYS A 215 -12.97 -1.49 -5.91
C LYS A 215 -12.85 -2.94 -5.48
N VAL A 216 -13.95 -3.47 -4.96
CA VAL A 216 -14.16 -4.91 -4.77
C VAL A 216 -15.31 -5.34 -5.66
N LEU A 217 -15.12 -6.42 -6.42
CA LEU A 217 -16.10 -6.98 -7.34
C LEU A 217 -16.89 -8.11 -6.68
N GLN A 218 -18.04 -8.46 -7.26
CA GLN A 218 -18.91 -9.52 -6.74
C GLN A 218 -18.22 -10.90 -6.66
N ASP A 219 -17.21 -11.15 -7.48
CA ASP A 219 -16.40 -12.38 -7.43
C ASP A 219 -15.18 -12.27 -6.49
N GLY A 220 -15.12 -11.23 -5.66
CA GLY A 220 -14.06 -10.99 -4.70
C GLY A 220 -12.77 -10.42 -5.31
N HIS A 221 -12.66 -10.24 -6.63
CA HIS A 221 -11.49 -9.54 -7.17
C HIS A 221 -11.44 -8.09 -6.69
N VAL A 222 -10.22 -7.61 -6.48
CA VAL A 222 -9.95 -6.22 -6.13
C VAL A 222 -9.27 -5.48 -7.28
N GLU A 223 -9.61 -4.21 -7.45
CA GLU A 223 -9.04 -3.35 -8.52
C GLU A 223 -8.67 -1.98 -7.96
N GLN A 224 -7.38 -1.61 -8.03
CA GLN A 224 -6.94 -0.27 -7.65
C GLN A 224 -7.53 0.76 -8.61
N ARG A 225 -8.23 1.75 -8.06
CA ARG A 225 -8.88 2.78 -8.85
C ARG A 225 -7.85 3.73 -9.40
N GLY A 226 -7.81 3.85 -10.73
CA GLY A 226 -6.91 4.79 -11.41
C GLY A 226 -5.46 4.31 -11.53
N LYS A 227 -5.17 3.03 -11.28
CA LYS A 227 -3.82 2.46 -11.45
C LYS A 227 -3.19 2.77 -12.82
N ALA A 228 -1.98 3.34 -12.76
CA ALA A 228 -1.16 3.86 -13.86
C ALA A 228 -1.85 4.90 -14.77
N ASP A 229 -2.89 5.57 -14.26
CA ASP A 229 -3.55 6.71 -14.90
C ASP A 229 -2.90 8.04 -14.48
N ASP A 230 -3.35 9.14 -15.06
CA ASP A 230 -2.95 10.49 -14.65
C ASP A 230 -3.59 10.85 -13.30
N ALA A 231 -2.74 11.07 -12.29
CA ALA A 231 -3.16 11.36 -10.92
C ALA A 231 -3.84 12.72 -10.76
N HIS A 232 -3.66 13.64 -11.71
CA HIS A 232 -4.24 15.00 -11.66
C HIS A 232 -5.68 15.06 -12.19
N ARG A 233 -6.21 13.96 -12.73
CA ARG A 233 -7.59 13.94 -13.23
C ARG A 233 -8.59 14.28 -12.12
N PRO A 234 -9.60 15.13 -12.37
CA PRO A 234 -10.53 15.58 -11.34
C PRO A 234 -11.26 14.45 -10.60
N ILE A 235 -11.46 13.29 -11.24
CA ILE A 235 -12.10 12.11 -10.65
C ILE A 235 -11.28 11.47 -9.51
N TYR A 236 -9.96 11.67 -9.47
CA TYR A 236 -9.09 11.14 -8.41
C TYR A 236 -8.74 12.16 -7.32
N ASN A 237 -9.24 13.39 -7.46
CA ASN A 237 -8.92 14.51 -6.57
C ASN A 237 -10.16 14.95 -5.79
N ARG A 238 -10.91 13.97 -5.28
CA ARG A 238 -12.09 14.15 -4.43
C ARG A 238 -12.07 13.13 -3.30
N CYS A 239 -12.39 13.58 -2.10
CA CYS A 239 -12.60 12.70 -0.96
C CYS A 239 -13.93 11.96 -1.12
N GLU A 240 -13.93 10.65 -0.89
CA GLU A 240 -15.14 9.83 -0.98
C GLU A 240 -14.99 8.51 -0.22
N ALA A 241 -16.13 7.91 0.15
CA ALA A 241 -16.17 6.54 0.64
C ALA A 241 -15.84 5.55 -0.49
N VAL A 242 -15.01 4.56 -0.18
CA VAL A 242 -14.57 3.53 -1.12
C VAL A 242 -14.69 2.14 -0.49
N PRO A 243 -14.85 1.07 -1.29
CA PRO A 243 -14.92 -0.29 -0.77
C PRO A 243 -13.75 -0.69 0.15
N TYR A 244 -12.52 -0.34 -0.23
CA TYR A 244 -11.33 -0.49 0.60
C TYR A 244 -10.17 0.38 0.10
N CYS A 245 -9.15 0.55 0.94
CA CYS A 245 -7.85 1.12 0.60
C CYS A 245 -6.76 0.08 0.92
N THR A 246 -5.70 0.04 0.12
CA THR A 246 -4.61 -0.91 0.33
C THR A 246 -3.84 -0.63 1.62
N GLY A 247 -3.48 -1.70 2.35
CA GLY A 247 -2.75 -1.65 3.62
C GLY A 247 -1.33 -1.08 3.57
N ALA A 248 -0.89 -0.57 2.41
CA ALA A 248 0.38 0.13 2.26
C ALA A 248 0.45 1.42 3.08
N ALA A 249 -0.69 2.09 3.26
CA ALA A 249 -0.86 3.23 4.15
C ALA A 249 -2.34 3.36 4.50
N ILE A 250 -2.73 3.09 5.75
CA ILE A 250 -4.11 3.29 6.22
C ILE A 250 -4.13 3.80 7.66
N LEU A 251 -4.92 4.85 7.90
CA LEU A 251 -5.23 5.36 9.23
C LEU A 251 -6.53 4.72 9.70
N VAL A 252 -6.53 4.10 10.89
CA VAL A 252 -7.71 3.43 11.45
C VAL A 252 -7.97 3.87 12.89
N ARG A 253 -9.24 3.81 13.30
CA ARG A 253 -9.65 3.96 14.70
C ARG A 253 -9.18 2.76 15.54
N ARG A 254 -8.40 2.97 16.60
CA ARG A 254 -7.82 1.87 17.39
C ARG A 254 -8.88 1.07 18.15
N ASP A 255 -9.88 1.74 18.72
CA ASP A 255 -10.99 1.12 19.44
C ASP A 255 -11.79 0.17 18.52
N ILE A 256 -12.10 0.62 17.29
CA ILE A 256 -12.78 -0.22 16.30
C ILE A 256 -11.88 -1.33 15.79
N PHE A 257 -10.60 -1.05 15.51
CA PHE A 257 -9.63 -2.08 15.13
C PHE A 257 -9.57 -3.23 16.15
N ARG A 258 -9.59 -2.91 17.45
CA ARG A 258 -9.66 -3.91 18.52
C ARG A 258 -11.01 -4.63 18.57
N ALA A 259 -12.12 -3.90 18.41
CA ALA A 259 -13.45 -4.46 18.45
C ALA A 259 -13.72 -5.48 17.33
N VAL A 260 -13.08 -5.31 16.17
CA VAL A 260 -13.20 -6.22 15.02
C VAL A 260 -12.09 -7.28 14.94
N ASP A 261 -11.30 -7.42 16.00
CA ASP A 261 -10.19 -8.37 16.10
C ASP A 261 -9.13 -8.19 15.00
N GLY A 262 -8.77 -6.93 14.72
CA GLY A 262 -7.67 -6.53 13.84
C GLY A 262 -7.67 -7.16 12.45
N PHE A 263 -6.47 -7.31 11.88
CA PHE A 263 -6.27 -8.03 10.63
C PHE A 263 -6.52 -9.53 10.83
N ASP A 264 -7.23 -10.15 9.89
CA ASP A 264 -7.45 -11.60 9.91
C ASP A 264 -6.15 -12.34 9.53
N GLU A 265 -5.50 -12.96 10.52
CA GLU A 265 -4.20 -13.65 10.35
C GLU A 265 -4.28 -14.85 9.41
N SER A 266 -5.49 -15.31 9.10
CA SER A 266 -5.71 -16.44 8.23
C SER A 266 -5.34 -16.15 6.76
N TYR A 267 -5.17 -14.87 6.39
CA TYR A 267 -4.62 -14.44 5.10
C TYR A 267 -3.10 -14.61 4.97
N ALA A 268 -2.41 -15.12 6.00
CA ALA A 268 -0.96 -15.35 5.97
C ALA A 268 -0.48 -16.05 4.67
N PRO A 269 0.61 -15.59 4.05
CA PRO A 269 1.54 -14.59 4.56
C PRO A 269 1.16 -13.12 4.28
N ALA A 270 0.31 -12.81 3.29
CA ALA A 270 -0.11 -11.46 2.91
C ALA A 270 -1.24 -11.48 1.85
N TYR A 271 -1.76 -10.30 1.51
CA TYR A 271 -2.86 -10.02 0.57
C TYR A 271 -4.26 -10.39 1.06
N TYR A 272 -5.21 -9.47 0.84
CA TYR A 272 -6.63 -9.48 1.27
C TYR A 272 -6.90 -9.16 2.74
N GLU A 273 -5.91 -9.15 3.62
CA GLU A 273 -6.11 -8.71 5.00
C GLU A 273 -6.59 -7.25 5.11
N ASP A 274 -6.19 -6.39 4.18
CA ASP A 274 -6.59 -4.98 4.10
C ASP A 274 -8.04 -4.82 3.63
N ALA A 275 -8.42 -5.52 2.56
CA ALA A 275 -9.79 -5.59 2.08
C ALA A 275 -10.72 -6.20 3.13
N ASP A 276 -10.30 -7.28 3.79
CA ASP A 276 -11.04 -7.92 4.89
C ASP A 276 -11.25 -6.97 6.06
N LEU A 277 -10.20 -6.24 6.47
CA LEU A 277 -10.31 -5.24 7.54
C LEU A 277 -11.35 -4.16 7.20
N CYS A 278 -11.35 -3.66 5.97
CA CYS A 278 -12.34 -2.67 5.54
C CYS A 278 -13.78 -3.21 5.59
N PHE A 279 -13.99 -4.48 5.26
CA PHE A 279 -15.31 -5.13 5.34
C PHE A 279 -15.72 -5.40 6.79
N LYS A 280 -14.78 -5.81 7.66
CA LYS A 280 -15.01 -5.91 9.11
C LYS A 280 -15.46 -4.56 9.71
N PHE A 281 -14.81 -3.46 9.33
CA PHE A 281 -15.19 -2.11 9.77
C PHE A 281 -16.59 -1.73 9.25
N ARG A 282 -16.91 -2.06 8.00
CA ARG A 282 -18.25 -1.82 7.44
C ARG A 282 -19.33 -2.60 8.17
N GLN A 283 -19.07 -3.87 8.49
CA GLN A 283 -19.99 -4.68 9.30
C GLN A 283 -20.23 -4.09 10.70
N ALA A 284 -19.23 -3.37 11.26
CA ALA A 284 -19.34 -2.63 12.51
C ALA A 284 -19.97 -1.23 12.37
N GLY A 285 -20.42 -0.85 11.17
CA GLY A 285 -21.09 0.43 10.89
C GLY A 285 -20.16 1.59 10.53
N TYR A 286 -18.90 1.32 10.17
CA TYR A 286 -17.91 2.33 9.80
C TYR A 286 -17.46 2.20 8.36
N GLU A 287 -17.29 3.33 7.68
CA GLU A 287 -16.86 3.38 6.29
C GLU A 287 -15.35 3.57 6.13
N THR A 288 -14.88 3.17 4.95
CA THR A 288 -13.51 3.44 4.48
C THR A 288 -13.54 4.63 3.54
N TYR A 289 -12.73 5.65 3.83
CA TYR A 289 -12.60 6.85 3.01
C TYR A 289 -11.26 6.93 2.31
N TYR A 290 -11.28 7.50 1.11
CA TYR A 290 -10.10 7.87 0.35
C TYR A 290 -9.83 9.37 0.50
N SER A 291 -8.61 9.74 0.92
CA SER A 291 -8.15 11.14 0.99
C SER A 291 -7.24 11.49 -0.19
N PRO A 292 -7.66 12.38 -1.11
CA PRO A 292 -6.86 12.78 -2.26
C PRO A 292 -5.70 13.71 -1.90
N ASP A 293 -5.77 14.38 -0.74
CA ASP A 293 -4.80 15.37 -0.29
C ASP A 293 -3.65 14.74 0.50
N ALA A 294 -3.83 13.51 0.98
CA ALA A 294 -2.75 12.69 1.52
C ALA A 294 -2.04 11.96 0.37
N LEU A 295 -0.78 12.31 0.08
CA LEU A 295 0.02 11.65 -0.96
C LEU A 295 1.10 10.77 -0.32
N VAL A 296 1.16 9.50 -0.74
CA VAL A 296 2.21 8.56 -0.34
C VAL A 296 2.75 7.88 -1.59
N ILE A 297 4.07 7.89 -1.75
CA ILE A 297 4.75 7.19 -2.85
C ILE A 297 5.06 5.78 -2.37
N HIS A 298 4.71 4.73 -3.12
CA HIS A 298 4.86 3.35 -2.70
C HIS A 298 5.55 2.48 -3.77
N ARG A 299 6.46 1.62 -3.32
CA ARG A 299 7.12 0.59 -4.15
C ARG A 299 6.32 -0.71 -4.13
N GLU A 300 5.28 -0.78 -4.96
CA GLU A 300 4.36 -1.91 -4.98
C GLU A 300 5.06 -3.29 -5.14
N GLY A 301 4.82 -4.19 -4.17
CA GLY A 301 5.15 -5.61 -4.29
C GLY A 301 6.62 -5.96 -4.10
N GLY A 302 7.43 -5.04 -3.57
CA GLY A 302 8.87 -5.18 -3.47
C GLY A 302 9.34 -6.48 -2.80
N THR A 303 8.88 -6.74 -1.58
CA THR A 303 9.27 -7.90 -0.78
C THR A 303 8.68 -9.21 -1.32
N SER A 304 7.38 -9.25 -1.57
CA SER A 304 6.69 -10.47 -2.02
C SER A 304 7.17 -10.96 -3.39
N GLN A 305 7.42 -10.06 -4.35
CA GLN A 305 7.98 -10.43 -5.65
C GLN A 305 9.39 -11.01 -5.52
N SER A 306 10.22 -10.45 -4.63
CA SER A 306 11.57 -10.97 -4.37
C SER A 306 11.55 -12.36 -3.74
N MET A 307 10.55 -12.67 -2.90
CA MET A 307 10.48 -13.96 -2.19
C MET A 307 9.79 -15.05 -3.00
N TRP A 308 8.70 -14.73 -3.71
CA TRP A 308 7.82 -15.73 -4.32
C TRP A 308 7.74 -15.66 -5.85
N GLY A 309 8.30 -14.59 -6.45
CA GLY A 309 8.13 -14.28 -7.86
C GLY A 309 6.66 -14.01 -8.25
N ASP A 310 6.45 -13.64 -9.50
CA ASP A 310 5.11 -13.27 -10.00
C ASP A 310 4.08 -14.40 -9.84
N SER A 311 4.48 -15.64 -10.13
CA SER A 311 3.60 -16.81 -10.05
C SER A 311 3.22 -17.15 -8.61
N GLY A 312 4.16 -17.03 -7.66
CA GLY A 312 3.88 -17.29 -6.25
C GLY A 312 2.97 -16.22 -5.65
N VAL A 313 3.22 -14.94 -5.97
CA VAL A 313 2.33 -13.84 -5.59
C VAL A 313 0.91 -14.08 -6.13
N ALA A 314 0.78 -14.42 -7.42
CA ALA A 314 -0.53 -14.69 -8.02
C ALA A 314 -1.27 -15.85 -7.35
N ALA A 315 -0.56 -16.92 -6.96
CA ALA A 315 -1.15 -18.06 -6.25
C ALA A 315 -1.66 -17.67 -4.86
N VAL A 316 -0.90 -16.87 -4.09
CA VAL A 316 -1.32 -16.38 -2.77
C VAL A 316 -2.55 -15.46 -2.91
N VAL A 317 -2.51 -14.52 -3.86
CA VAL A 317 -3.63 -13.60 -4.14
C VAL A 317 -4.89 -14.38 -4.51
N GLU A 318 -4.81 -15.41 -5.36
CA GLU A 318 -5.98 -16.18 -5.77
C GLU A 318 -6.53 -17.04 -4.62
N ARG A 319 -5.67 -17.70 -3.85
CA ARG A 319 -6.07 -18.46 -2.65
C ARG A 319 -6.80 -17.57 -1.66
N ASN A 320 -6.26 -16.37 -1.42
CA ASN A 320 -6.82 -15.42 -0.46
C ASN A 320 -8.09 -14.74 -1.00
N ARG A 321 -8.19 -14.50 -2.32
CA ARG A 321 -9.44 -14.07 -2.96
C ARG A 321 -10.57 -15.05 -2.72
N LEU A 322 -10.32 -16.35 -2.90
CA LEU A 322 -11.34 -17.39 -2.68
C LEU A 322 -11.80 -17.42 -1.22
N ARG A 323 -10.88 -17.24 -0.27
CA ARG A 323 -11.20 -17.11 1.15
C ARG A 323 -12.07 -15.89 1.43
N PHE A 324 -11.66 -14.73 0.94
CA PHE A 324 -12.40 -13.47 1.06
C PHE A 324 -13.80 -13.57 0.44
N LEU A 325 -13.92 -14.13 -0.77
CA LEU A 325 -15.20 -14.39 -1.42
C LEU A 325 -16.08 -15.33 -0.59
N GLY A 326 -15.51 -16.38 0.02
CA GLY A 326 -16.24 -17.28 0.90
C GLY A 326 -16.81 -16.57 2.13
N LYS A 327 -15.99 -15.75 2.78
CA LYS A 327 -16.34 -15.00 4.00
C LYS A 327 -17.38 -13.91 3.74
N TRP A 328 -17.22 -13.14 2.66
CA TRP A 328 -18.03 -11.94 2.38
C TRP A 328 -19.05 -12.12 1.25
N LYS A 329 -19.37 -13.37 0.87
CA LYS A 329 -20.25 -13.69 -0.26
C LYS A 329 -21.58 -12.91 -0.23
N GLY A 330 -22.17 -12.74 0.94
CA GLY A 330 -23.44 -12.02 1.12
C GLY A 330 -23.33 -10.54 0.79
N GLU A 331 -22.34 -9.85 1.37
CA GLU A 331 -22.07 -8.42 1.13
C GLU A 331 -21.69 -8.15 -0.33
N LEU A 332 -20.84 -9.02 -0.90
CA LEU A 332 -20.37 -8.88 -2.28
C LEU A 332 -21.48 -8.94 -3.34
N GLN A 333 -22.69 -9.43 -3.01
CA GLN A 333 -23.82 -9.39 -3.94
C GLN A 333 -24.25 -7.96 -4.31
N GLN A 334 -23.96 -6.99 -3.45
CA GLN A 334 -24.27 -5.58 -3.67
C GLN A 334 -23.21 -4.89 -4.55
N HIS A 335 -22.09 -5.56 -4.83
CA HIS A 335 -20.97 -5.01 -5.58
C HIS A 335 -21.11 -5.25 -7.09
N ALA A 336 -20.37 -4.46 -7.87
CA ALA A 336 -20.37 -4.55 -9.32
C ALA A 336 -19.87 -5.92 -9.80
N LYS A 337 -20.51 -6.43 -10.87
CA LYS A 337 -20.01 -7.61 -11.61
C LYS A 337 -18.72 -7.26 -12.34
N LYS A 338 -17.80 -8.22 -12.40
CA LYS A 338 -16.65 -8.13 -13.29
C LYS A 338 -17.13 -7.98 -14.72
N SER A 339 -16.67 -6.94 -15.42
CA SER A 339 -17.04 -6.75 -16.82
C SER A 339 -16.49 -7.93 -17.63
N ARG A 340 -17.38 -8.71 -18.24
CA ARG A 340 -17.07 -9.88 -19.09
C ARG A 340 -16.33 -9.50 -20.33
#